data_AF-A0A3D0XBI8-F1
#
_entry.id   AF-A0A3D0XBI8-F1
#
_cell.length_a   1.000
_cell.length_b   1.000
_cell.length_c   1.000
_cell.angle_alpha   90.00
_cell.angle_beta   90.00
_cell.angle_gamma   90.00
#
_symmetry.space_group_name_H-M   'P 1'
#
loop_
_entity.id
_entity.type
_entity.pdbx_description
1 polymer ?
#
loop_
_entity_poly.entity_id
_entity_poly.type
_entity_poly.pdbx_seq_one_letter_code
_entity_poly.pdbx_strand_id
1 'polypeptide(L)'
;FSRRKEHELSWCANPELNYENHDTEATIVDKMQCCKSKGRYQAVNLENTNTIEFRIFKGTLNINTFLAAIQFVVTISSFAKQIKLADIPFTSWRDIFMPSNYPELNDYLKNKEL
;
A
#
# COMPACT_ATOMS: atom_id res chain seq x y z
N PHE A 1 -6.14 5.03 -6.08
CA PHE A 1 -4.89 5.79 -5.95
C PHE A 1 -3.89 5.61 -7.11
N SER A 2 -3.59 4.37 -7.54
CA SER A 2 -2.59 4.00 -8.56
C SER A 2 -2.63 4.74 -9.91
N ARG A 3 -3.82 5.22 -10.32
CA ARG A 3 -4.14 5.72 -11.69
C ARG A 3 -4.04 4.67 -12.79
N ARG A 4 -3.85 3.41 -12.42
CA ARG A 4 -3.86 2.27 -13.33
C ARG A 4 -5.26 1.66 -13.33
N LYS A 5 -5.74 1.28 -14.51
CA LYS A 5 -6.89 0.39 -14.67
C LYS A 5 -6.49 -1.01 -14.22
N GLU A 6 -7.47 -1.84 -13.88
CA GLU A 6 -7.23 -3.19 -13.37
C GLU A 6 -6.35 -4.04 -14.29
N HIS A 7 -6.59 -4.03 -15.60
CA HIS A 7 -5.75 -4.76 -16.56
C HIS A 7 -4.30 -4.25 -16.62
N GLU A 8 -4.04 -2.97 -16.29
CA GLU A 8 -2.69 -2.39 -16.20
C GLU A 8 -1.96 -2.76 -14.89
N LEU A 9 -2.63 -3.49 -13.98
CA LEU A 9 -2.08 -4.01 -12.72
C LEU A 9 -1.78 -5.52 -12.78
N SER A 10 -2.10 -6.19 -13.89
CA SER A 10 -1.86 -7.63 -14.08
C SER A 10 -0.40 -8.05 -13.89
N TRP A 11 0.55 -7.15 -14.13
CA TRP A 11 1.99 -7.36 -13.93
C TRP A 11 2.45 -7.17 -12.48
N CYS A 12 1.59 -6.61 -11.61
CA CYS A 12 1.86 -6.39 -10.19
C CYS A 12 0.78 -7.08 -9.37
N ALA A 13 0.90 -8.40 -9.25
CA ALA A 13 -0.05 -9.27 -8.59
C ALA A 13 -0.33 -8.83 -7.14
N ASN A 14 -1.59 -8.99 -6.75
CA ASN A 14 -1.94 -9.04 -5.34
C ASN A 14 -1.27 -10.29 -4.74
N PRO A 15 -0.58 -10.19 -3.58
CA PRO A 15 -0.07 -11.37 -2.89
C PRO A 15 -1.16 -12.38 -2.53
N GLU A 16 -2.46 -12.00 -2.58
CA GLU A 16 -3.62 -12.87 -2.29
C GLU A 16 -3.51 -13.51 -0.91
N LEU A 17 -2.99 -12.74 0.06
CA LEU A 17 -2.90 -13.20 1.42
C LEU A 17 -4.32 -13.33 2.00
N ASN A 18 -4.69 -14.55 2.37
CA ASN A 18 -5.94 -14.80 3.08
C ASN A 18 -5.77 -14.39 4.55
N TYR A 19 -6.23 -13.19 4.88
CA TYR A 19 -6.25 -12.69 6.25
C TYR A 19 -7.45 -13.29 7.00
N GLU A 20 -7.19 -13.91 8.14
CA GLU A 20 -8.20 -14.55 8.97
C GLU A 20 -8.18 -13.97 10.39
N ASN A 21 -9.33 -13.91 11.05
CA ASN A 21 -9.46 -13.25 12.35
C ASN A 21 -8.62 -13.88 13.48
N HIS A 22 -8.17 -15.12 13.30
CA HIS A 22 -7.32 -15.82 14.26
C HIS A 22 -5.83 -15.80 13.87
N ASP A 23 -5.48 -15.11 12.78
CA ASP A 23 -4.08 -14.95 12.40
C ASP A 23 -3.31 -14.18 13.48
N THR A 24 -2.10 -14.65 13.74
CA THR A 24 -1.11 -13.98 14.57
C THR A 24 -0.08 -13.30 13.68
N GLU A 25 0.75 -12.42 14.24
CA GLU A 25 1.85 -11.80 13.48
C GLU A 25 2.76 -12.85 12.83
N ALA A 26 3.05 -13.95 13.54
CA ALA A 26 3.83 -15.06 13.01
C ALA A 26 3.16 -15.74 11.82
N THR A 27 1.86 -16.05 11.90
CA THR A 27 1.16 -16.70 10.79
C THR A 27 1.05 -15.79 9.57
N ILE A 28 0.90 -14.48 9.77
CA ILE A 28 0.91 -13.51 8.68
C ILE A 28 2.29 -13.42 8.03
N VAL A 29 3.36 -13.42 8.81
CA VAL A 29 4.73 -13.44 8.27
C VAL A 29 4.96 -14.70 7.44
N ASP A 30 4.57 -15.87 7.93
CA ASP A 30 4.70 -17.13 7.21
C ASP A 30 3.88 -17.13 5.91
N LYS A 31 2.60 -16.72 5.98
CA LYS A 31 1.73 -16.54 4.81
C LYS A 31 2.37 -15.60 3.80
N MET A 32 2.90 -14.46 4.24
CA MET A 32 3.60 -13.51 3.36
C MET A 32 4.84 -14.13 2.73
N GLN A 33 5.65 -14.89 3.47
CA GLN A 33 6.82 -15.59 2.92
C GLN A 33 6.41 -16.62 1.86
N CYS A 34 5.32 -17.36 2.07
CA CYS A 34 4.76 -18.24 1.05
C CYS A 34 4.27 -17.46 -0.18
N CYS A 35 3.58 -16.33 0.03
CA CYS A 35 3.10 -15.46 -1.05
C CYS A 35 4.23 -14.79 -1.84
N LYS A 36 5.38 -14.48 -1.21
CA LYS A 36 6.59 -13.95 -1.88
C LYS A 36 7.06 -14.83 -3.05
N SER A 37 6.68 -16.12 -3.09
CA SER A 37 7.02 -17.02 -4.19
C SER A 37 6.47 -16.63 -5.57
N LYS A 38 5.51 -15.68 -5.66
CA LYS A 38 5.11 -15.06 -6.94
C LYS A 38 6.19 -14.11 -7.52
N GLY A 39 7.29 -13.89 -6.79
CA GLY A 39 8.51 -13.22 -7.25
C GLY A 39 8.36 -11.70 -7.37
N ARG A 40 9.26 -11.10 -8.18
CA ARG A 40 9.33 -9.65 -8.46
C ARG A 40 8.00 -8.99 -8.82
N TYR A 41 7.03 -9.71 -9.38
CA TYR A 41 5.80 -9.14 -9.95
C TYR A 41 4.70 -8.88 -8.90
N GLN A 42 5.04 -8.44 -7.69
CA GLN A 42 4.06 -8.08 -6.66
C GLN A 42 3.82 -6.57 -6.58
N ALA A 43 2.60 -6.16 -6.27
CA ALA A 43 2.24 -4.75 -6.05
C ALA A 43 3.09 -4.06 -4.97
N VAL A 44 3.43 -4.80 -3.92
CA VAL A 44 4.39 -4.42 -2.88
C VAL A 44 5.45 -5.51 -2.84
N ASN A 45 6.65 -5.20 -3.32
CA ASN A 45 7.76 -6.14 -3.35
C ASN A 45 8.59 -6.02 -2.05
N LEU A 46 8.74 -7.16 -1.36
CA LEU A 46 9.43 -7.32 -0.09
C LEU A 46 10.68 -8.23 -0.20
N GLU A 47 11.21 -8.45 -1.40
CA GLU A 47 12.43 -9.24 -1.64
C GLU A 47 13.71 -8.44 -1.39
N ASN A 48 13.65 -7.11 -1.52
CA ASN A 48 14.81 -6.26 -1.30
C ASN A 48 15.21 -6.28 0.18
N THR A 49 16.50 -6.45 0.46
CA THR A 49 17.01 -6.63 1.84
C THR A 49 16.74 -5.43 2.75
N ASN A 50 16.88 -4.22 2.21
CA ASN A 50 16.87 -2.98 3.01
C ASN A 50 15.73 -2.02 2.63
N THR A 51 14.91 -2.36 1.63
CA THR A 51 13.90 -1.46 1.08
C THR A 51 12.60 -2.19 0.76
N ILE A 52 11.51 -1.43 0.69
CA ILE A 52 10.22 -1.90 0.19
C ILE A 52 9.96 -1.19 -1.14
N GLU A 53 9.56 -1.93 -2.16
CA GLU A 53 9.25 -1.34 -3.46
C GLU A 53 7.75 -1.36 -3.75
N PHE A 54 7.17 -0.17 -3.91
CA PHE A 54 5.77 0.01 -4.29
C PHE A 54 5.64 0.13 -5.81
N ARG A 55 5.02 -0.86 -6.44
CA ARG A 55 4.91 -1.00 -7.90
C ARG A 55 3.58 -0.51 -8.49
N ILE A 56 2.69 -0.04 -7.62
CA ILE A 56 1.31 0.31 -7.99
C ILE A 56 1.16 1.63 -8.75
N PHE A 57 2.15 2.52 -8.74
CA PHE A 57 2.00 3.86 -9.31
C PHE A 57 2.15 3.87 -10.84
N LYS A 58 1.33 4.66 -11.52
CA LYS A 58 1.56 5.08 -12.91
C LYS A 58 2.53 6.27 -12.92
N GLY A 59 3.47 6.33 -13.88
CA GLY A 59 4.35 7.49 -14.04
C GLY A 59 3.58 8.78 -14.34
N THR A 60 4.18 9.94 -14.03
CA THR A 60 3.54 11.24 -14.26
C THR A 60 4.56 12.37 -14.39
N LEU A 61 4.20 13.39 -15.19
CA LEU A 61 4.93 14.65 -15.29
C LEU A 61 4.32 15.75 -14.41
N ASN A 62 3.16 15.51 -13.79
CA ASN A 62 2.54 16.47 -12.88
C ASN A 62 3.21 16.34 -11.50
N ILE A 63 3.90 17.40 -11.08
CA ILE A 63 4.67 17.43 -9.84
C ILE A 63 3.81 17.18 -8.60
N ASN A 64 2.62 17.79 -8.51
CA ASN A 64 1.72 17.61 -7.37
C ASN A 64 1.29 16.16 -7.23
N THR A 65 1.04 15.47 -8.35
CA THR A 65 0.67 14.06 -8.29
C THR A 65 1.86 13.16 -7.92
N PHE A 66 3.07 13.53 -8.36
CA PHE A 66 4.28 12.84 -7.95
C PHE A 66 4.51 12.98 -6.44
N LEU A 67 4.40 14.20 -5.91
CA LEU A 67 4.49 14.48 -4.47
C LEU A 67 3.41 13.75 -3.67
N ALA A 68 2.17 13.77 -4.14
CA ALA A 68 1.07 13.01 -3.52
C ALA A 68 1.38 11.51 -3.42
N ALA A 69 2.03 10.92 -4.43
CA ALA A 69 2.44 9.51 -4.39
C ALA A 69 3.54 9.25 -3.35
N ILE A 70 4.53 10.13 -3.22
CA ILE A 70 5.55 10.03 -2.16
C ILE A 70 4.91 10.14 -0.79
N GLN A 71 4.04 11.14 -0.60
CA GLN A 71 3.33 11.38 0.66
C GLN A 71 2.43 10.21 1.03
N PHE A 72 1.75 9.60 0.06
CA PHE A 72 1.01 8.35 0.26
C PHE A 72 1.90 7.25 0.82
N VAL A 73 3.08 7.01 0.22
CA VAL A 73 4.02 5.98 0.67
C VAL A 73 4.54 6.26 2.09
N VAL A 74 4.86 7.52 2.39
CA VAL A 74 5.30 7.90 3.75
C VAL A 74 4.20 7.67 4.78
N THR A 75 2.97 8.08 4.48
CA THR A 75 1.83 7.95 5.39
C THR A 75 1.48 6.49 5.64
N ILE A 76 1.29 5.68 4.58
CA ILE A 76 0.94 4.26 4.73
C ILE A 76 2.04 3.46 5.43
N SER A 77 3.32 3.76 5.16
CA SER A 77 4.44 3.10 5.83
C SER A 77 4.53 3.46 7.31
N SER A 78 4.22 4.72 7.67
CA SER A 78 4.22 5.17 9.07
C SER A 78 3.06 4.56 9.83
N PHE A 79 1.88 4.53 9.22
CA PHE A 79 0.69 3.90 9.78
C PHE A 79 0.89 2.39 10.00
N ALA A 80 1.42 1.68 9.00
CA ALA A 80 1.68 0.25 9.07
C ALA A 80 2.65 -0.15 10.21
N LYS A 81 3.55 0.77 10.63
CA LYS A 81 4.45 0.54 11.76
C LYS A 81 3.78 0.69 13.13
N GLN A 82 2.63 1.36 13.19
CA GLN A 82 1.95 1.72 14.44
C GLN A 82 0.72 0.86 14.72
N ILE A 83 0.03 0.42 13.67
CA ILE A 83 -1.19 -0.37 13.79
C ILE A 83 -0.90 -1.78 14.30
N LYS A 84 -1.78 -2.30 15.16
CA LYS A 84 -1.77 -3.71 15.56
C LYS A 84 -2.53 -4.56 14.55
N LEU A 85 -2.12 -5.81 14.39
CA LEU A 85 -2.78 -6.73 13.47
C LEU A 85 -4.29 -6.81 13.67
N ALA A 86 -4.73 -6.88 14.94
CA ALA A 86 -6.14 -6.97 15.32
C ALA A 86 -7.00 -5.76 14.90
N ASP A 87 -6.38 -4.59 14.68
CA ASP A 87 -7.08 -3.34 14.34
C ASP A 87 -7.24 -3.16 12.82
N ILE A 88 -6.53 -3.95 12.00
CA ILE A 88 -6.56 -3.84 10.52
C ILE A 88 -7.99 -3.96 9.96
N PRO A 89 -8.83 -4.95 10.37
CA PRO A 89 -10.19 -5.09 9.82
C PRO A 89 -11.11 -3.91 10.12
N PHE A 90 -10.79 -3.11 11.14
CA PHE A 90 -11.58 -1.95 11.56
C PHE A 90 -11.01 -0.63 11.06
N THR A 91 -9.91 -0.69 10.32
CA THR A 91 -9.21 0.49 9.80
C THR A 91 -9.75 0.86 8.41
N SER A 92 -10.23 2.08 8.26
CA SER A 92 -10.64 2.64 6.98
C SER A 92 -9.51 3.45 6.32
N TRP A 93 -9.65 3.74 5.03
CA TRP A 93 -8.74 4.64 4.32
C TRP A 93 -8.68 6.05 4.93
N ARG A 94 -9.77 6.50 5.57
CA ARG A 94 -9.80 7.79 6.26
C ARG A 94 -8.92 7.76 7.51
N ASP A 95 -8.93 6.68 8.26
CA ASP A 95 -8.09 6.54 9.46
C ASP A 95 -6.60 6.56 9.12
N ILE A 96 -6.26 6.11 7.91
CA ILE A 96 -4.87 6.10 7.42
C ILE A 96 -4.46 7.49 6.90
N PHE A 97 -5.32 8.15 6.12
CA PHE A 97 -4.91 9.30 5.31
C PHE A 97 -5.54 10.64 5.72
N MET A 98 -6.49 10.68 6.66
CA MET A 98 -7.17 11.91 7.03
C MET A 98 -7.24 12.18 8.54
N PRO A 99 -7.04 13.44 8.96
CA PRO A 99 -6.37 14.51 8.23
C PRO A 99 -4.85 14.27 8.18
N SER A 100 -4.23 14.32 7.00
CA SER A 100 -2.76 14.30 6.90
C SER A 100 -2.19 15.72 6.85
N ASN A 101 -0.93 15.90 7.27
CA ASN A 101 -0.19 17.15 7.12
C ASN A 101 0.37 17.37 5.70
N TYR A 102 -0.06 16.54 4.74
CA TYR A 102 0.47 16.51 3.38
C TYR A 102 -0.56 17.10 2.39
N PRO A 103 -0.38 18.35 1.93
CA PRO A 103 -1.39 19.05 1.14
C PRO A 103 -1.63 18.38 -0.22
N GLU A 104 -0.59 17.95 -0.93
CA GLU A 104 -0.75 17.31 -2.24
C GLU A 104 -1.47 15.96 -2.15
N LEU A 105 -1.22 15.18 -1.10
CA LEU A 105 -1.97 13.95 -0.81
C LEU A 105 -3.44 14.25 -0.52
N ASN A 106 -3.73 15.22 0.35
CA ASN A 106 -5.10 15.60 0.70
C ASN A 106 -5.87 16.08 -0.54
N ASP A 107 -5.25 16.94 -1.35
CA ASP A 107 -5.85 17.46 -2.57
C ASP A 107 -6.04 16.37 -3.61
N TYR A 108 -5.09 15.45 -3.73
CA TYR A 108 -5.21 14.32 -4.65
C TYR A 108 -6.36 13.38 -4.25
N LEU A 109 -6.50 13.06 -2.96
CA LEU A 109 -7.58 12.20 -2.46
C LEU A 109 -8.96 12.85 -2.67
N LYS A 110 -9.10 14.13 -2.30
CA LYS A 110 -10.33 14.92 -2.56
C LYS A 110 -10.72 14.92 -4.04
N ASN A 111 -9.78 15.21 -4.93
CA ASN A 111 -10.02 15.24 -6.38
C ASN A 111 -10.36 13.87 -6.98
N LYS A 112 -10.09 12.79 -6.25
CA LYS A 112 -10.39 11.41 -6.65
C LYS A 112 -11.58 10.81 -5.90
N GLU A 113 -12.22 11.58 -5.03
CA GLU A 113 -13.31 11.13 -4.16
C GLU A 113 -12.92 9.92 -3.30
N LEU A 114 -11.65 9.89 -2.87
CA LEU A 114 -11.07 8.84 -2.03
C LEU A 114 -10.82 9.32 -0.61
#